data_AF-A0A7C4D4V6-F1
#
_entry.id   AF-A0A7C4D4V6-F1
#
_cell.length_a   1.000
_cell.length_b   1.000
_cell.length_c   1.000
_cell.angle_alpha   90.00
_cell.angle_beta   90.00
_cell.angle_gamma   90.00
#
_symmetry.space_group_name_H-M   'P 1'
#
loop_
_entity.id
_entity.type
_entity.pdbx_description
1 polymer ?
#
loop_
_entity_poly.entity_id
_entity_poly.type
_entity_poly.pdbx_seq_one_letter_code
_entity_poly.pdbx_strand_id
1 'polypeptide(L)'
;MKFKSRIYCIIILFIIIAPLAISTNYVFAHDLSQGLEIPLTPRGFNIVIDHINLSNIMEHVKFFSSASRFTGYPGFFEAANYIAKKFEEYGLQPRGENGTYFEYFEVTIPIDHGVSITLENGDIIRAYMPYLKTYIL
;
A
#
# COMPACT_ATOMS: atom_id res chain seq x y z
N MET A 1 54.46 0.12 -46.65
CA MET A 1 53.29 1.04 -46.63
C MET A 1 52.00 0.47 -46.05
N LYS A 2 51.86 -0.85 -45.78
CA LYS A 2 50.59 -1.46 -45.32
C LYS A 2 50.32 -1.38 -43.80
N PHE A 3 51.33 -1.03 -42.99
CA PHE A 3 51.22 -1.04 -41.52
C PHE A 3 50.50 0.21 -40.97
N LYS A 4 50.81 1.41 -41.48
CA LYS A 4 50.14 2.65 -41.08
C LYS A 4 48.65 2.64 -41.45
N SER A 5 48.30 2.11 -42.61
CA SER A 5 46.90 1.99 -43.06
C SER A 5 46.04 1.06 -42.19
N ARG A 6 46.61 -0.03 -41.66
CA ARG A 6 45.90 -0.93 -40.73
C ARG A 6 45.64 -0.28 -39.37
N ILE A 7 46.56 0.57 -38.89
CA ILE A 7 46.39 1.32 -37.64
C ILE A 7 45.29 2.36 -37.75
N TYR A 8 45.20 3.09 -38.87
CA TYR A 8 44.11 4.05 -39.08
C TYR A 8 42.74 3.36 -39.14
N CYS A 9 42.64 2.17 -39.73
CA CYS A 9 41.38 1.41 -39.73
C CYS A 9 40.95 0.98 -38.31
N ILE A 10 41.90 0.59 -37.45
CA ILE A 10 41.59 0.22 -36.05
C ILE A 10 41.15 1.44 -35.24
N ILE A 11 41.80 2.59 -35.44
CA ILE A 11 41.43 3.84 -34.75
C ILE A 11 40.02 4.31 -35.17
N ILE A 12 39.69 4.24 -36.48
CA ILE A 12 38.35 4.59 -36.98
C ILE A 12 37.29 3.63 -36.43
N LEU A 13 37.59 2.34 -36.33
CA LEU A 13 36.68 1.35 -35.76
C LEU A 13 36.41 1.62 -34.27
N PHE A 14 37.43 2.02 -33.52
CA PHE A 14 37.30 2.34 -32.10
C PHE A 14 36.47 3.61 -31.85
N ILE A 15 36.61 4.62 -32.72
CA ILE A 15 35.83 5.88 -32.66
C ILE A 15 34.34 5.64 -32.97
N ILE A 16 34.00 4.65 -33.79
CA ILE A 16 32.60 4.31 -34.11
C ILE A 16 31.95 3.43 -33.04
N ILE A 17 32.70 2.55 -32.37
CA ILE A 17 32.15 1.59 -31.39
C ILE A 17 32.08 2.21 -29.98
N ALA A 18 33.01 3.08 -29.59
CA ALA A 18 33.03 3.70 -28.27
C ALA A 18 31.75 4.48 -27.91
N PRO A 19 31.12 5.30 -28.79
CA PRO A 19 29.88 5.99 -28.46
C PRO A 19 28.66 5.04 -28.34
N LEU A 20 28.73 3.83 -28.93
CA LEU A 20 27.65 2.84 -28.84
C LEU A 20 27.65 2.08 -27.50
N ALA A 21 28.80 1.95 -26.84
CA ALA A 21 28.91 1.37 -25.49
C ALA A 21 28.51 2.36 -24.39
N ILE A 22 28.51 3.66 -24.70
CA ILE A 22 28.15 4.71 -23.75
C ILE A 22 26.62 4.92 -23.74
N SER A 23 25.94 4.77 -24.88
CA SER A 23 24.48 5.02 -24.99
C SER A 23 23.60 4.02 -24.24
N THR A 24 24.04 2.78 -24.01
CA THR A 24 23.27 1.78 -23.25
C THR A 24 23.16 2.13 -21.77
N ASN A 25 24.10 2.92 -21.23
CA ASN A 25 24.07 3.40 -19.84
C ASN A 25 23.26 4.69 -19.66
N TYR A 26 23.03 5.47 -20.73
CA TYR A 26 22.20 6.69 -20.65
C TYR A 26 20.70 6.37 -20.71
N VAL A 27 20.29 5.34 -21.44
CA VAL A 27 18.86 5.00 -21.59
C VAL A 27 18.27 4.43 -20.30
N PHE A 28 19.05 3.73 -19.46
CA PHE A 28 18.53 3.18 -18.19
C PHE A 28 18.51 4.20 -17.04
N ALA A 29 19.28 5.29 -17.13
CA ALA A 29 19.36 6.31 -16.07
C ALA A 29 18.35 7.47 -16.25
N HIS A 30 17.72 7.60 -17.42
CA HIS A 30 16.90 8.78 -17.75
C HIS A 30 15.41 8.65 -17.36
N ASP A 31 14.90 7.49 -16.96
CA ASP A 31 13.44 7.29 -16.82
C ASP A 31 12.92 6.97 -15.41
N LEU A 32 13.69 7.31 -14.36
CA LEU A 32 13.17 7.36 -12.98
C LEU A 32 13.19 8.77 -12.35
N SER A 33 13.68 9.78 -13.08
CA SER A 33 13.75 11.16 -12.61
C SER A 33 12.92 12.14 -13.44
N GLN A 34 11.93 11.66 -14.21
CA GLN A 34 10.78 12.50 -14.56
C GLN A 34 10.05 12.79 -13.24
N GLY A 35 10.63 13.71 -12.48
CA GLY A 35 10.07 14.22 -11.24
C GLY A 35 8.66 14.66 -11.57
N LEU A 36 7.70 14.07 -10.86
CA LEU A 36 6.32 14.49 -10.91
C LEU A 36 6.33 16.01 -10.76
N GLU A 37 5.99 16.77 -11.81
CA GLU A 37 5.82 18.22 -11.68
C GLU A 37 4.66 18.44 -10.71
N ILE A 38 4.96 18.56 -9.42
CA ILE A 38 3.91 18.71 -8.43
C ILE A 38 3.40 20.14 -8.56
N PRO A 39 2.14 20.35 -8.97
CA PRO A 39 1.61 21.70 -9.09
C PRO A 39 1.79 22.41 -7.76
N LEU A 40 2.42 23.59 -7.80
CA LEU A 40 2.54 24.50 -6.66
C LEU A 40 1.13 24.99 -6.31
N THR A 41 0.39 24.15 -5.58
CA THR A 41 -0.92 24.54 -5.07
C THR A 41 -0.71 25.55 -3.94
N PRO A 42 -1.58 26.57 -3.81
CA PRO A 42 -1.51 27.53 -2.70
C PRO A 42 -1.56 26.91 -1.30
N ARG A 43 -1.92 25.61 -1.20
CA ARG A 43 -2.05 24.84 0.04
C ARG A 43 -0.84 23.95 0.35
N GLY A 44 0.21 23.97 -0.47
CA GLY A 44 1.43 23.20 -0.20
C GLY A 44 1.27 21.68 -0.37
N PHE A 45 0.39 21.22 -1.27
CA PHE A 45 0.24 19.78 -1.57
C PHE A 45 1.56 19.12 -1.99
N ASN A 46 2.49 19.86 -2.59
CA ASN A 46 3.84 19.38 -2.89
C ASN A 46 4.55 18.83 -1.64
N ILE A 47 4.42 19.52 -0.51
CA ILE A 47 4.99 19.06 0.75
C ILE A 47 4.37 17.72 1.15
N VAL A 48 3.06 17.55 1.00
CA VAL A 48 2.38 16.29 1.34
C VAL A 48 2.86 15.15 0.46
N ILE A 49 2.91 15.37 -0.87
CA ILE A 49 3.34 14.32 -1.82
C ILE A 49 4.80 13.91 -1.56
N ASP A 50 5.68 14.86 -1.29
CA ASP A 50 7.10 14.60 -1.02
C ASP A 50 7.32 13.73 0.23
N HIS A 51 6.38 13.74 1.18
CA HIS A 51 6.45 12.95 2.41
C HIS A 51 5.65 11.64 2.35
N ILE A 52 5.04 11.29 1.19
CA ILE A 52 4.38 10.00 1.02
C ILE A 52 5.43 8.89 1.00
N ASN A 53 5.34 7.97 1.96
CA ASN A 53 6.24 6.82 2.05
C ASN A 53 5.51 5.52 1.66
N LEU A 54 5.90 4.92 0.54
CA LEU A 54 5.31 3.67 0.03
C LEU A 54 5.50 2.48 0.99
N SER A 55 6.59 2.46 1.77
CA SER A 55 6.83 1.39 2.75
C SER A 55 5.81 1.45 3.88
N ASN A 56 5.53 2.66 4.39
CA ASN A 56 4.51 2.86 5.42
C ASN A 56 3.12 2.49 4.90
N ILE A 57 2.79 2.88 3.66
CA ILE A 57 1.54 2.48 3.01
C ILE A 57 1.41 0.96 2.97
N MET A 58 2.46 0.26 2.53
CA MET A 58 2.45 -1.19 2.44
C MET A 58 2.34 -1.86 3.83
N GLU A 59 2.95 -1.27 4.87
CA GLU A 59 2.80 -1.74 6.25
C GLU A 59 1.34 -1.65 6.71
N HIS A 60 0.68 -0.51 6.51
CA HIS A 60 -0.73 -0.33 6.84
C HIS A 60 -1.62 -1.31 6.08
N VAL A 61 -1.38 -1.48 4.77
CA VAL A 61 -2.11 -2.44 3.93
C VAL A 61 -1.97 -3.87 4.46
N LYS A 62 -0.74 -4.29 4.80
CA LYS A 62 -0.48 -5.62 5.40
C LYS A 62 -1.19 -5.81 6.72
N PHE A 63 -1.16 -4.81 7.60
CA PHE A 63 -1.88 -4.88 8.86
C PHE A 63 -3.37 -5.08 8.62
N PHE A 64 -4.00 -4.23 7.81
CA PHE A 64 -5.43 -4.32 7.58
C PHE A 64 -5.82 -5.60 6.85
N SER A 65 -5.02 -6.09 5.90
CA SER A 65 -5.33 -7.32 5.15
C SER A 65 -5.12 -8.61 5.93
N SER A 66 -4.53 -8.57 7.13
CA SER A 66 -4.26 -9.75 7.95
C SER A 66 -5.51 -10.40 8.56
N ALA A 67 -6.60 -9.64 8.69
CA ALA A 67 -7.85 -10.11 9.29
C ALA A 67 -9.08 -9.50 8.62
N SER A 68 -10.25 -10.14 8.81
CA SER A 68 -11.53 -9.56 8.42
C SER A 68 -11.85 -8.36 9.30
N ARG A 69 -12.30 -7.27 8.67
CA ARG A 69 -12.70 -6.02 9.35
C ARG A 69 -14.21 -5.82 9.32
N PHE A 70 -14.94 -6.93 9.27
CA PHE A 70 -16.39 -6.90 9.25
C PHE A 70 -16.91 -6.25 10.54
N THR A 71 -17.81 -5.28 10.41
CA THR A 71 -18.30 -4.45 11.50
C THR A 71 -18.81 -5.30 12.67
N GLY A 72 -18.33 -5.02 13.88
CA GLY A 72 -18.70 -5.72 15.12
C GLY A 72 -17.99 -7.05 15.38
N TYR A 73 -17.13 -7.51 14.48
CA TYR A 73 -16.28 -8.69 14.70
C TYR A 73 -14.91 -8.26 15.25
N PRO A 74 -14.12 -9.16 15.87
CA PRO A 74 -12.86 -8.80 16.53
C PRO A 74 -11.90 -7.93 15.68
N GLY A 75 -11.70 -8.29 14.41
CA GLY A 75 -10.79 -7.56 13.52
C GLY A 75 -11.26 -6.14 13.16
N PHE A 76 -12.55 -5.80 13.31
CA PHE A 76 -13.03 -4.42 13.21
C PHE A 76 -12.48 -3.57 14.36
N PHE A 77 -12.58 -4.06 15.60
CA PHE A 77 -12.07 -3.34 16.78
C PHE A 77 -10.54 -3.23 16.76
N GLU A 78 -9.84 -4.28 16.31
CA GLU A 78 -8.39 -4.25 16.11
C GLU A 78 -7.99 -3.17 15.09
N ALA A 79 -8.72 -3.06 13.98
CA ALA A 79 -8.47 -2.03 12.97
C ALA A 79 -8.73 -0.62 13.50
N ALA A 80 -9.83 -0.41 14.24
CA ALA A 80 -10.14 0.88 14.86
C ALA A 80 -9.05 1.30 15.87
N ASN A 81 -8.61 0.37 16.72
CA ASN A 81 -7.53 0.60 17.68
C ASN A 81 -6.20 0.90 16.99
N TYR A 82 -5.89 0.22 15.89
CA TYR A 82 -4.69 0.50 15.10
C TYR A 82 -4.67 1.92 14.57
N ILE A 83 -5.80 2.40 14.02
CA ILE A 83 -5.92 3.77 13.50
C ILE A 83 -5.77 4.78 14.63
N ALA A 84 -6.47 4.58 15.75
CA ALA A 84 -6.37 5.45 16.93
C ALA A 84 -4.92 5.58 17.42
N LYS A 85 -4.20 4.44 17.52
CA LYS A 85 -2.78 4.42 17.90
C LYS A 85 -1.91 5.15 16.89
N LYS A 86 -2.15 5.01 15.59
CA LYS A 86 -1.39 5.75 14.56
C LYS A 86 -1.67 7.24 14.60
N PHE A 87 -2.91 7.66 14.88
CA PHE A 87 -3.23 9.06 15.07
C PHE A 87 -2.52 9.66 16.28
N GLU A 88 -2.50 8.94 17.41
CA GLU A 88 -1.72 9.33 18.59
C GLU A 88 -0.22 9.42 18.29
N GLU A 89 0.35 8.41 17.62
CA GLU A 89 1.76 8.37 17.20
C GLU A 89 2.14 9.57 16.33
N TYR A 90 1.22 10.04 15.49
CA TYR A 90 1.41 11.20 14.62
C TYR A 90 1.09 12.54 15.30
N GLY A 91 0.73 12.53 16.59
CA GLY A 91 0.46 13.72 17.39
C GLY A 91 -0.93 14.34 17.19
N LEU A 92 -1.86 13.62 16.55
CA LEU A 92 -3.23 14.10 16.40
C LEU A 92 -3.95 14.06 17.74
N GLN A 93 -4.67 15.14 18.05
CA GLN A 93 -5.51 15.19 19.24
C GLN A 93 -6.82 14.43 19.01
N PRO A 94 -7.31 13.69 20.02
CA PRO A 94 -8.59 13.00 19.94
C PRO A 94 -9.75 14.01 19.78
N ARG A 95 -10.76 13.64 18.99
CA ARG A 95 -11.96 14.45 18.73
C ARG A 95 -13.27 13.67 18.80
N GLY A 96 -13.21 12.40 19.18
CA GLY A 96 -14.37 11.57 19.42
C GLY A 96 -15.01 11.86 20.77
N GLU A 97 -15.96 11.00 21.13
CA GLU A 97 -16.72 11.11 22.37
C GLU A 97 -15.80 11.11 23.59
N ASN A 98 -16.10 12.00 24.55
CA ASN A 98 -15.37 12.14 25.81
C ASN A 98 -13.84 12.33 25.65
N GLY A 99 -13.39 12.90 24.53
CA GLY A 99 -11.96 13.13 24.28
C GLY A 99 -11.21 11.86 23.87
N THR A 100 -11.91 10.87 23.30
CA THR A 100 -11.30 9.67 22.71
C THR A 100 -11.10 9.82 21.20
N TYR A 101 -10.51 8.81 20.55
CA TYR A 101 -10.43 8.73 19.09
C TYR A 101 -11.66 8.06 18.45
N PHE A 102 -12.70 7.76 19.24
CA PHE A 102 -13.85 6.95 18.82
C PHE A 102 -15.15 7.73 18.88
N GLU A 103 -16.02 7.47 17.91
CA GLU A 103 -17.40 7.91 17.87
C GLU A 103 -18.25 6.66 17.63
N TYR A 104 -19.31 6.50 18.42
CA TYR A 104 -20.07 5.26 18.47
C TYR A 104 -21.41 5.41 17.77
N PHE A 105 -21.82 4.38 17.03
CA PHE A 105 -23.09 4.38 16.29
C PHE A 105 -23.90 3.12 16.56
N GLU A 106 -25.22 3.27 16.61
CA GLU A 106 -26.14 2.14 16.60
C GLU A 106 -26.20 1.52 15.20
N VAL A 107 -25.73 0.29 15.08
CA VAL A 107 -25.70 -0.44 13.82
C VAL A 107 -26.23 -1.86 13.98
N THR A 108 -27.00 -2.30 12.99
CA THR A 108 -27.49 -3.68 12.92
C THR A 108 -26.50 -4.52 12.13
N ILE A 109 -25.91 -5.52 12.78
CA ILE A 109 -24.90 -6.39 12.18
C ILE A 109 -25.40 -7.84 12.07
N PRO A 110 -24.99 -8.57 11.02
CA PRO A 110 -25.20 -10.01 10.92
C PRO A 110 -24.20 -10.77 11.81
N ILE A 111 -24.71 -11.52 12.78
CA ILE A 111 -23.93 -12.39 13.66
C ILE A 111 -24.10 -13.85 13.22
N ASP A 112 -22.98 -14.48 12.86
CA ASP A 112 -22.91 -15.92 12.63
C ASP A 112 -22.65 -16.64 13.96
N HIS A 113 -23.59 -17.50 14.37
CA HIS A 113 -23.45 -18.34 15.57
C HIS A 113 -22.73 -19.67 15.28
N GLY A 114 -22.26 -19.89 14.05
CA GLY A 114 -21.63 -21.14 13.64
C GLY A 114 -22.70 -22.18 13.36
N VAL A 115 -23.00 -22.40 12.09
CA VAL A 115 -23.93 -23.44 11.65
C VAL A 115 -23.17 -24.48 10.85
N SER A 116 -23.62 -25.74 10.91
CA SER A 116 -23.06 -26.81 10.13
C SER A 116 -24.14 -27.74 9.60
N ILE A 117 -23.93 -28.25 8.40
CA ILE A 117 -24.73 -29.32 7.79
C ILE A 117 -23.97 -30.62 8.01
N THR A 118 -24.63 -31.62 8.59
CA THR A 118 -24.06 -32.96 8.75
C THR A 118 -24.65 -33.87 7.68
N LEU A 119 -23.81 -34.54 6.91
CA LEU A 119 -24.20 -35.49 5.88
C LEU A 119 -24.42 -36.89 6.47
N GLU A 120 -25.14 -37.76 5.76
CA GLU A 120 -25.41 -39.14 6.21
C GLU A 120 -24.14 -39.98 6.41
N ASN A 121 -23.06 -39.66 5.67
CA ASN A 121 -21.77 -40.33 5.81
C ASN A 121 -20.93 -39.80 6.99
N GLY A 122 -21.44 -38.82 7.75
CA GLY A 122 -20.77 -38.20 8.89
C GLY A 122 -19.93 -36.97 8.56
N ASP A 123 -19.82 -36.58 7.29
CA ASP A 123 -19.09 -35.37 6.90
C ASP A 123 -19.80 -34.10 7.38
N ILE A 124 -19.02 -33.11 7.84
CA ILE A 124 -19.53 -31.83 8.32
C ILE A 124 -19.15 -30.73 7.33
N ILE A 125 -20.18 -30.09 6.76
CA ILE A 125 -20.01 -28.90 5.92
C ILE A 125 -20.34 -27.68 6.75
N ARG A 126 -19.40 -26.74 6.85
CA ARG A 126 -19.65 -25.45 7.51
C ARG A 126 -20.65 -24.65 6.69
N ALA A 127 -21.72 -24.20 7.35
CA ALA A 127 -22.73 -23.32 6.81
C ALA A 127 -22.65 -21.95 7.49
N TYR A 128 -23.23 -20.95 6.84
CA TYR A 128 -23.26 -19.58 7.37
C TYR A 128 -24.72 -19.11 7.36
N MET A 129 -25.28 -18.90 8.54
CA MET A 129 -26.62 -18.36 8.71
C MET A 129 -26.56 -17.20 9.71
N PRO A 130 -26.39 -15.97 9.21
CA PRO A 130 -26.31 -14.81 10.09
C PRO A 130 -27.68 -14.43 10.64
N TYR A 131 -27.69 -13.98 11.89
CA TYR A 131 -28.85 -13.35 12.54
C TYR A 131 -28.57 -11.87 12.78
N LEU A 132 -29.57 -11.03 12.55
CA LEU A 132 -29.42 -9.60 12.74
C LEU A 132 -29.52 -9.24 14.22
N LYS A 133 -28.57 -8.45 14.70
CA LYS A 133 -28.62 -7.87 16.04
C LYS A 133 -28.01 -6.47 16.05
N THR A 134 -28.64 -5.56 16.77
CA THR A 134 -28.22 -4.16 16.88
C THR A 134 -27.27 -3.99 18.05
N TYR A 135 -26.16 -3.27 17.80
CA TYR A 135 -25.14 -2.94 18.78
C TYR A 135 -24.76 -1.47 18.64
N ILE A 136 -24.24 -0.90 19.73
CA ILE A 136 -23.50 0.36 19.70
C ILE A 136 -22.03 -0.02 19.46
N LEU A 137 -21.48 0.40 18.33
CA LEU A 137 -20.12 0.07 17.87
C LEU A 137 -19.30 1.30 17.56
#